data_AF-A0A523UW46-F1
#
_entry.id   AF-A0A523UW46-F1
#
_cell.length_a   1.000
_cell.length_b   1.000
_cell.length_c   1.000
_cell.angle_alpha   90.00
_cell.angle_beta   90.00
_cell.angle_gamma   90.00
#
_symmetry.space_group_name_H-M   'P 1'
#
loop_
_entity.id
_entity.type
_entity.pdbx_description
1 polymer ?
#
loop_
_entity_poly.entity_id
_entity_poly.type
_entity_poly.pdbx_seq_one_letter_code
_entity_poly.pdbx_strand_id
1 'polypeptide(L)'
;MPHSESKIKTDIKAYVRKEAGPYKSWYIGVTNDPERRLFVEHGVQKENGWWIYRGATSAAVARKVEEHFINLGMDGAPGGGDEKSDVVYAYKKTSRTKP
;
A
#
# COMPACT_ATOMS: atom_id res chain seq x y z
N MET A 1 1.31 10.88 13.07
CA MET A 1 0.68 12.06 12.43
C MET A 1 0.20 11.62 11.05
N PRO A 2 -1.08 11.82 10.71
CA PRO A 2 -1.58 11.50 9.37
C PRO A 2 -0.88 12.37 8.31
N HIS A 3 -0.66 11.81 7.13
CA HIS A 3 0.04 12.47 6.02
C HIS A 3 -0.94 12.94 4.95
N SER A 4 -0.57 14.03 4.26
CA SER A 4 -1.28 14.49 3.06
C SER A 4 -1.14 13.48 1.91
N GLU A 5 -2.08 13.52 0.97
CA GLU A 5 -2.07 12.69 -0.24
C GLU A 5 -0.71 12.73 -0.98
N SER A 6 -0.17 13.94 -1.20
CA SER A 6 1.09 14.16 -1.90
C SER A 6 2.29 13.55 -1.16
N LYS A 7 2.30 13.63 0.17
CA LYS A 7 3.37 13.05 1.00
C LYS A 7 3.36 11.53 0.92
N ILE A 8 2.18 10.90 0.99
CA ILE A 8 2.07 9.43 0.89
C ILE A 8 2.49 8.95 -0.50
N LYS A 9 2.02 9.62 -1.57
CA LYS A 9 2.44 9.32 -2.95
C LYS A 9 3.94 9.43 -3.12
N THR A 10 4.57 10.45 -2.53
CA THR A 10 6.02 10.64 -2.60
C THR A 10 6.76 9.52 -1.88
N ASP A 11 6.33 9.15 -0.68
CA ASP A 11 6.95 8.10 0.13
C ASP A 11 6.87 6.73 -0.55
N ILE A 12 5.68 6.34 -1.02
CA ILE A 12 5.49 5.06 -1.71
C ILE A 12 6.31 5.03 -3.00
N LYS A 13 6.28 6.11 -3.80
CA LYS A 13 7.07 6.20 -5.03
C LYS A 13 8.57 6.10 -4.77
N ALA A 14 9.08 6.78 -3.74
CA ALA A 14 10.48 6.69 -3.36
C ALA A 14 10.86 5.28 -2.89
N TYR A 15 9.99 4.63 -2.11
CA TYR A 15 10.21 3.28 -1.61
C TYR A 15 10.22 2.23 -2.73
N VAL A 16 9.26 2.30 -3.66
CA VAL A 16 9.20 1.44 -4.85
C VAL A 16 10.45 1.60 -5.73
N ARG A 17 10.91 2.84 -5.91
CA ARG A 17 12.13 3.15 -6.68
C ARG A 17 13.40 2.61 -6.04
N LYS A 18 13.49 2.59 -4.71
CA LYS A 18 14.65 2.06 -3.97
C LYS A 18 14.94 0.59 -4.33
N GLU A 19 13.90 -0.18 -4.62
CA GLU A 19 14.01 -1.59 -5.01
C GLU A 19 14.09 -1.80 -6.54
N ALA A 20 14.10 -0.71 -7.33
CA ALA A 20 14.19 -0.71 -8.79
C ALA A 20 13.18 -1.64 -9.52
N GLY A 21 12.06 -1.99 -8.89
CA GLY A 21 11.04 -2.87 -9.45
C GLY A 21 9.93 -2.13 -10.23
N PRO A 22 9.31 -2.74 -11.25
CA PRO A 22 8.19 -2.13 -11.97
C PRO A 22 6.93 -2.09 -11.10
N TYR A 23 6.03 -1.12 -11.29
CA TYR A 23 4.79 -1.01 -10.50
C TYR A 23 3.95 -2.30 -10.50
N LYS A 24 3.90 -3.04 -11.62
CA LYS A 24 3.22 -4.34 -11.73
C LYS A 24 3.70 -5.44 -10.79
N SER A 25 4.89 -5.31 -10.19
CA SER A 25 5.38 -6.25 -9.18
C SER A 25 4.93 -5.87 -7.77
N TRP A 26 4.15 -4.81 -7.60
CA TRP A 26 3.69 -4.32 -6.33
C TRP A 26 2.18 -4.44 -6.20
N TYR A 27 1.74 -4.51 -4.96
CA TYR A 27 0.35 -4.42 -4.55
C TYR A 27 0.17 -3.19 -3.67
N ILE A 28 -0.98 -2.52 -3.78
CA ILE A 28 -1.40 -1.44 -2.91
C ILE A 28 -2.82 -1.68 -2.41
N GLY A 29 -3.08 -1.30 -1.16
CA GLY A 29 -4.40 -1.37 -0.56
C GLY A 29 -4.60 -0.33 0.54
N VAL A 30 -5.84 -0.24 1.01
CA VAL A 30 -6.23 0.56 2.19
C VAL A 30 -6.77 -0.30 3.32
N THR A 31 -6.58 0.14 4.56
CA THR A 31 -6.99 -0.58 5.77
C THR A 31 -6.99 0.34 6.99
N ASN A 32 -7.56 -0.12 8.11
CA ASN A 32 -7.35 0.43 9.45
C ASN A 32 -6.34 -0.39 10.27
N ASP A 33 -5.95 -1.57 9.78
CA ASP A 33 -5.00 -2.49 10.40
C ASP A 33 -3.99 -2.98 9.36
N PRO A 34 -2.87 -2.25 9.15
CA PRO A 34 -1.87 -2.59 8.14
C PRO A 34 -1.06 -3.82 8.51
N GLU A 35 -0.81 -4.08 9.79
CA GLU A 35 -0.01 -5.24 10.20
C GLU A 35 -0.75 -6.55 9.92
N ARG A 36 -2.05 -6.61 10.24
CA ARG A 36 -2.90 -7.76 9.89
C ARG A 36 -2.93 -7.99 8.38
N ARG A 37 -3.18 -6.93 7.59
CA ARG A 37 -3.24 -7.04 6.13
C ARG A 37 -1.91 -7.50 5.55
N LEU A 38 -0.81 -6.84 5.90
CA LEU A 38 0.51 -7.14 5.34
C LEU A 38 0.99 -8.54 5.76
N PHE A 39 1.02 -8.83 7.06
CA PHE A 39 1.78 -9.97 7.57
C PHE A 39 0.94 -11.22 7.78
N VAL A 40 -0.36 -11.08 8.03
CA VAL A 40 -1.25 -12.22 8.29
C VAL A 40 -2.00 -12.61 7.02
N GLU A 41 -2.69 -11.67 6.37
CA GLU A 41 -3.54 -11.98 5.21
C GLU A 41 -2.74 -12.11 3.91
N HIS A 42 -1.90 -11.13 3.60
CA HIS A 42 -1.07 -11.13 2.40
C HIS A 42 0.23 -11.93 2.54
N GLY A 43 0.63 -12.31 3.76
CA GLY A 43 1.81 -13.14 4.01
C GLY A 43 3.14 -12.48 3.65
N VAL A 44 3.21 -11.15 3.73
CA VAL A 44 4.44 -10.39 3.52
C VAL A 44 5.46 -10.74 4.61
N GLN A 45 6.71 -10.96 4.24
CA GLN A 45 7.78 -11.19 5.21
C GLN A 45 8.12 -9.86 5.91
N LYS A 46 7.94 -9.78 7.23
CA LYS A 46 8.16 -8.55 8.00
C LYS A 46 9.61 -8.08 7.97
N GLU A 47 10.57 -9.01 8.04
CA GLU A 47 12.01 -8.72 8.15
C GLU A 47 12.70 -8.57 6.79
N ASN A 48 12.36 -9.42 5.82
CA ASN A 48 13.07 -9.52 4.54
C ASN A 48 12.22 -9.09 3.34
N GLY A 49 10.96 -8.72 3.56
CA GLY A 49 10.05 -8.28 2.51
C GLY A 49 10.12 -6.78 2.27
N TRP A 50 9.69 -6.36 1.09
CA TRP A 50 9.54 -4.95 0.74
C TRP A 50 8.11 -4.52 0.99
N TRP A 51 7.92 -3.67 1.99
CA TRP A 51 6.61 -3.15 2.36
C TRP A 51 6.71 -1.77 2.99
N ILE A 52 5.62 -1.02 2.88
CA ILE A 52 5.47 0.31 3.46
C ILE A 52 4.01 0.54 3.79
N TYR A 53 3.72 1.20 4.90
CA TYR A 53 2.40 1.77 5.14
C TYR A 53 2.51 3.21 5.65
N ARG A 54 1.47 4.01 5.39
CA ARG A 54 1.37 5.41 5.81
C ARG A 54 -0.08 5.72 6.18
N GLY A 55 -0.27 6.37 7.33
CA GLY A 55 -1.55 6.93 7.70
C GLY A 55 -1.87 8.16 6.85
N ALA A 56 -3.10 8.26 6.39
CA ALA A 56 -3.69 9.37 5.66
C ALA A 56 -4.54 10.23 6.59
N THR A 57 -4.83 11.46 6.17
CA THR A 57 -5.72 12.36 6.91
C THR A 57 -7.18 11.94 6.87
N SER A 58 -7.55 11.04 5.95
CA SER A 58 -8.89 10.44 5.88
C SER A 58 -8.87 9.20 4.98
N ALA A 59 -9.89 8.35 5.12
CA ALA A 59 -10.10 7.22 4.20
C ALA A 59 -10.26 7.67 2.73
N ALA A 60 -10.85 8.85 2.49
CA ALA A 60 -10.94 9.41 1.14
C ALA A 60 -9.56 9.73 0.55
N VAL A 61 -8.63 10.26 1.36
CA VAL A 61 -7.25 10.46 0.93
C VAL A 61 -6.55 9.13 0.68
N ALA A 62 -6.75 8.13 1.54
CA ALA A 62 -6.18 6.80 1.36
C ALA A 62 -6.60 6.17 0.02
N ARG A 63 -7.91 6.22 -0.31
CA ARG A 63 -8.47 5.72 -1.59
C ARG A 63 -7.89 6.46 -2.81
N LYS A 64 -7.76 7.79 -2.76
CA LYS A 64 -7.11 8.57 -3.84
C LYS A 64 -5.65 8.18 -4.07
N VAL A 65 -4.94 7.75 -3.04
CA VAL A 65 -3.57 7.24 -3.17
C VAL A 65 -3.57 5.85 -3.78
N GLU A 66 -4.44 4.95 -3.32
CA GLU A 66 -4.60 3.60 -3.88
C GLU A 66 -4.91 3.64 -5.38
N GLU A 67 -5.96 4.37 -5.77
CA GLU A 67 -6.35 4.56 -7.17
C GLU A 67 -5.21 5.11 -8.03
N HIS A 68 -4.44 6.07 -7.50
CA HIS A 68 -3.30 6.64 -8.21
C HIS A 68 -2.25 5.58 -8.58
N PHE A 69 -1.91 4.68 -7.65
CA PHE A 69 -0.89 3.66 -7.91
C PHE A 69 -1.43 2.46 -8.70
N ILE A 70 -2.72 2.12 -8.57
CA ILE A 70 -3.38 1.18 -9.47
C ILE A 70 -3.31 1.70 -10.91
N ASN A 71 -3.60 2.99 -11.14
CA ASN A 71 -3.49 3.62 -12.46
C ASN A 71 -2.05 3.65 -13.00
N LEU A 72 -1.04 3.60 -12.13
CA LEU A 72 0.38 3.44 -12.51
C LEU A 72 0.79 1.97 -12.75
N GLY A 73 -0.13 1.03 -12.52
CA GLY A 73 0.03 -0.39 -12.81
C GLY A 73 0.35 -1.28 -11.61
N MET A 74 0.17 -0.82 -10.36
CA MET A 74 0.15 -1.73 -9.22
C MET A 74 -1.12 -2.58 -9.21
N ASP A 75 -1.03 -3.79 -8.63
CA ASP A 75 -2.25 -4.53 -8.28
C ASP A 75 -2.92 -3.89 -7.08
N GLY A 76 -4.24 -3.99 -7.01
CA GLY A 76 -5.04 -3.55 -5.89
C GLY A 76 -6.50 -3.95 -6.11
N ALA A 77 -7.28 -4.01 -5.04
CA ALA A 77 -8.69 -4.34 -5.09
C ALA A 77 -9.51 -3.10 -4.70
N PRO A 78 -9.96 -2.28 -5.68
CA PRO A 78 -10.82 -1.14 -5.36
C PRO A 78 -12.09 -1.66 -4.69
N GLY A 79 -12.33 -1.24 -3.45
CA GLY A 79 -13.48 -1.68 -2.64
C GLY A 79 -13.13 -2.24 -1.27
N GLY A 80 -11.85 -2.37 -0.92
CA GLY A 80 -11.43 -2.66 0.45
C GLY A 80 -11.61 -1.46 1.38
N GLY A 81 -12.14 -1.70 2.58
CA GLY A 81 -12.11 -0.73 3.68
C GLY A 81 -13.38 0.11 3.87
N ASP A 82 -13.73 0.32 5.14
CA ASP A 82 -14.81 1.20 5.60
C ASP A 82 -14.35 2.66 5.74
N GLU A 83 -15.16 3.52 6.35
CA GLU A 83 -14.78 4.92 6.61
C GLU A 83 -13.57 5.08 7.54
N LYS A 84 -13.17 4.01 8.24
CA LYS A 84 -12.04 4.00 9.18
C LYS A 84 -10.74 3.56 8.51
N SER A 85 -10.77 3.18 7.23
CA SER A 85 -9.60 2.71 6.50
C SER A 85 -8.74 3.86 6.00
N ASP A 86 -8.05 4.51 6.93
CA ASP A 86 -7.20 5.69 6.69
C ASP A 86 -5.72 5.35 6.51
N VAL A 87 -5.33 4.07 6.47
CA VAL A 87 -3.95 3.66 6.22
C VAL A 87 -3.80 3.10 4.81
N VAL A 88 -2.83 3.63 4.06
CA VAL A 88 -2.40 3.06 2.78
C VAL A 88 -1.23 2.12 3.04
N TYR A 89 -1.26 0.91 2.49
CA TYR A 89 -0.15 -0.03 2.53
C TYR A 89 0.22 -0.49 1.12
N ALA A 90 1.51 -0.74 0.90
CA ALA A 90 2.01 -1.32 -0.34
C ALA A 90 3.10 -2.35 -0.04
N TYR A 91 3.19 -3.37 -0.87
CA TYR A 91 4.23 -4.39 -0.77
C TYR A 91 4.65 -4.94 -2.13
N LYS A 92 5.88 -5.44 -2.23
CA LYS A 92 6.35 -6.16 -3.42
C LYS A 92 5.82 -7.59 -3.38
N LYS A 93 5.11 -7.98 -4.42
CA LYS A 93 4.59 -9.33 -4.59
C LYS A 93 5.74 -10.32 -4.75
N THR A 94 5.60 -11.48 -4.12
CA THR A 94 6.50 -12.63 -4.25
C THR A 94 5.66 -13.89 -4.47
N SER A 95 6.29 -15.04 -4.71
CA SER A 95 5.59 -16.32 -4.79
C SER A 95 4.89 -16.73 -3.48
N ARG A 96 5.19 -16.08 -2.36
CA ARG A 96 4.59 -16.35 -1.04
C ARG A 96 3.43 -15.41 -0.70
N THR A 97 3.36 -14.26 -1.36
CA THR A 97 2.30 -13.28 -1.08
C THR A 97 1.01 -13.63 -1.80
N LYS A 98 -0.12 -13.21 -1.23
CA LYS A 98 -1.46 -13.39 -1.81
C LYS A 98 -2.05 -12.02 -2.17
N PRO A 99 -1.99 -11.54 -3.42
CA PRO A 99 -2.59 -10.26 -3.85
C PRO A 99 -4.10 -10.21 -3.59
#